data_AF-A0A2N1PGY8-F1
#
_entry.id   AF-A0A2N1PGY8-F1
#
_cell.length_a   1.000
_cell.length_b   1.000
_cell.length_c   1.000
_cell.angle_alpha   90.00
_cell.angle_beta   90.00
_cell.angle_gamma   90.00
#
_symmetry.space_group_name_H-M   'P 1'
#
loop_
_entity.id
_entity.type
_entity.pdbx_description
1 polymer ?
#
loop_
_entity_poly.entity_id
_entity_poly.type
_entity_poly.pdbx_seq_one_letter_code
_entity_poly.pdbx_strand_id
1 'polypeptide(L)' 'MKSDRVKKGVETTPQRSLFKAMGYIDEELEQPLIGVVNSFNEIIPGHIHLNTITKAVKDGVRMAGGTPIEFPAIGV' A
#
# COMPACT_ATOMS: atom_id res chain seq x y z
N MET A 1 -5.43 -15.74 1.65
CA MET A 1 -5.53 -14.30 2.01
C MET A 1 -6.11 -13.50 0.83
N LYS A 2 -6.79 -12.36 1.05
CA LYS A 2 -7.41 -11.59 -0.07
C LYS A 2 -6.38 -11.18 -1.14
N SER A 3 -5.19 -10.78 -0.73
CA SER A 3 -4.10 -10.35 -1.63
C SER A 3 -3.51 -11.48 -2.48
N ASP A 4 -3.72 -12.75 -2.14
CA ASP A 4 -3.21 -13.87 -2.97
C ASP A 4 -3.84 -13.88 -4.36
N ARG A 5 -5.08 -13.36 -4.50
CA ARG A 5 -5.84 -13.28 -5.76
C ARG A 5 -5.15 -12.48 -6.86
N VAL A 6 -4.17 -11.65 -6.53
CA VAL A 6 -3.42 -10.82 -7.48
C VAL A 6 -1.93 -11.11 -7.48
N LYS A 7 -1.47 -12.06 -6.64
CA LYS A 7 -0.06 -12.39 -6.45
C LYS A 7 0.27 -13.84 -6.78
N LYS A 8 -0.68 -14.78 -6.65
CA LYS A 8 -0.46 -16.22 -6.83
C LYS A 8 -1.18 -16.75 -8.06
N GLY A 9 -0.62 -17.79 -8.67
CA GLY A 9 -1.14 -18.39 -9.90
C GLY A 9 -0.47 -17.87 -11.17
N VAL A 10 -0.53 -18.66 -12.24
CA VAL A 10 0.07 -18.32 -13.54
C VAL A 10 -0.72 -17.18 -14.21
N GLU A 11 -2.04 -17.16 -14.01
CA GLU A 11 -2.97 -16.16 -14.51
C GLU A 11 -2.71 -14.75 -13.96
N THR A 12 -2.05 -14.63 -12.80
CA THR A 12 -1.72 -13.34 -12.18
C THR A 12 -0.32 -12.81 -12.54
N THR A 13 0.34 -13.43 -13.53
CA THR A 13 1.68 -13.01 -14.00
C THR A 13 1.74 -11.53 -14.43
N PRO A 14 0.77 -10.98 -15.18
CA PRO A 14 0.76 -9.56 -15.55
C PRO A 14 0.67 -8.63 -14.33
N GLN A 15 -0.10 -8.99 -13.31
CA GLN A 15 -0.22 -8.20 -12.09
C GLN A 15 1.11 -8.18 -11.34
N ARG A 16 1.79 -9.32 -11.22
CA ARG A 16 3.13 -9.40 -10.63
C ARG A 16 4.14 -8.52 -11.38
N SER A 17 4.11 -8.48 -12.71
CA SER A 17 5.05 -7.62 -13.46
C SER A 17 4.83 -6.14 -13.17
N LEU A 18 3.58 -5.69 -13.00
CA LEU A 18 3.29 -4.32 -12.58
C LEU A 18 3.78 -4.03 -11.15
N PHE A 19 3.63 -4.97 -10.22
CA PHE A 19 4.22 -4.83 -8.88
C PHE A 19 5.75 -4.73 -8.96
N LYS A 20 6.41 -5.55 -9.77
CA LYS A 20 7.87 -5.45 -9.98
C LYS A 20 8.28 -4.10 -10.57
N ALA A 21 7.52 -3.58 -11.53
CA ALA A 21 7.77 -2.27 -12.13
C ALA A 21 7.65 -1.11 -11.11
N MET A 22 6.83 -1.27 -10.07
CA MET A 22 6.75 -0.32 -8.94
C MET A 22 7.89 -0.47 -7.93
N GLY A 23 8.75 -1.47 -8.07
CA GLY A 23 9.91 -1.71 -7.19
C GLY A 23 9.72 -2.77 -6.11
N TYR A 24 8.58 -3.48 -6.09
CA TYR A 24 8.35 -4.53 -5.09
C TYR A 24 9.25 -5.75 -5.33
N ILE A 25 9.85 -6.29 -4.26
CA ILE A 25 10.65 -7.52 -4.31
C ILE A 25 9.80 -8.76 -4.02
N ASP A 26 10.33 -9.96 -4.30
CA ASP A 26 9.54 -11.21 -4.11
C ASP A 26 9.13 -11.40 -2.66
N GLU A 27 10.01 -11.06 -1.72
CA GLU A 27 9.73 -11.14 -0.28
C GLU A 27 8.52 -10.27 0.12
N GLU A 28 8.46 -9.02 -0.34
CA GLU A 28 7.32 -8.13 -0.11
C GLU A 28 6.03 -8.64 -0.78
N LEU A 29 6.14 -9.35 -1.90
CA LEU A 29 4.99 -9.96 -2.57
C LEU A 29 4.54 -11.26 -1.92
N GLU A 30 5.32 -11.90 -1.06
CA GLU A 30 4.83 -12.99 -0.23
C GLU A 30 4.08 -12.48 1.01
N GLN A 31 4.42 -11.28 1.50
CA GLN A 31 3.78 -10.63 2.65
C GLN A 31 2.34 -10.16 2.38
N PRO A 32 1.49 -10.00 3.42
CA PRO A 32 0.16 -9.41 3.28
C PRO A 32 0.22 -8.00 2.68
N LEU A 33 -0.56 -7.74 1.63
CA LEU A 33 -0.69 -6.37 1.10
C LEU A 33 -1.67 -5.59 1.98
N ILE A 34 -1.22 -4.46 2.52
CA ILE A 34 -2.01 -3.61 3.41
C ILE A 34 -2.32 -2.29 2.71
N GLY A 35 -3.60 -2.04 2.44
CA GLY A 35 -4.04 -0.75 1.91
C GLY A 35 -4.00 0.33 2.98
N VAL A 36 -3.33 1.44 2.70
CA VAL A 36 -3.29 2.63 3.56
C VAL A 36 -4.03 3.77 2.86
N VAL A 37 -5.25 4.04 3.32
CA VAL A 37 -6.10 5.09 2.75
C VAL A 37 -5.70 6.43 3.34
N ASN A 38 -5.32 7.38 2.49
CA ASN A 38 -4.89 8.71 2.93
C ASN A 38 -5.80 9.79 2.32
N SER A 39 -6.47 10.58 3.16
CA SER A 39 -7.32 11.71 2.76
C SER A 39 -6.62 13.07 2.86
N PHE A 40 -5.29 13.09 2.84
CA PHE A 40 -4.49 14.32 2.81
C PHE A 40 -5.04 15.30 1.77
N ASN A 41 -5.30 16.52 2.22
CA ASN A 41 -5.61 17.65 1.39
C ASN A 41 -5.31 18.95 2.14
N GLU A 42 -5.28 20.05 1.41
CA GLU A 42 -4.98 21.39 1.94
C GLU A 42 -6.25 22.22 2.24
N ILE A 43 -7.44 21.64 2.02
CA ILE A 43 -8.72 22.32 2.25
C ILE A 43 -9.25 22.11 3.68
N ILE A 44 -8.89 21.01 4.34
CA ILE A 44 -9.27 20.69 5.72
C ILE A 44 -8.04 20.84 6.63
N PRO A 45 -8.05 21.76 7.61
CA PRO A 45 -6.92 21.94 8.54
C PRO A 45 -6.50 20.66 9.27
N GLY A 46 -7.45 19.77 9.57
CA GLY A 46 -7.17 18.47 10.20
C GLY A 46 -6.44 17.46 9.29
N HIS A 47 -6.38 17.70 7.97
CA HIS A 47 -5.83 16.73 7.01
C HIS A 47 -4.40 17.07 6.55
N ILE A 48 -3.90 18.27 6.81
CA ILE A 48 -2.63 18.77 6.28
C ILE A 48 -1.40 17.95 6.73
N HIS A 49 -1.51 17.22 7.83
CA HIS A 49 -0.42 16.40 8.38
C HIS A 49 -0.56 14.89 8.10
N LEU A 50 -1.59 14.47 7.34
CA LEU A 50 -1.86 13.05 7.12
C LEU A 50 -0.75 12.33 6.33
N ASN A 51 0.05 13.04 5.52
CA ASN A 51 1.21 12.43 4.85
C ASN A 51 2.27 11.97 5.85
N THR A 52 2.53 12.74 6.90
CA THR A 52 3.49 12.38 7.96
C THR A 52 3.01 11.15 8.74
N ILE A 53 1.72 11.13 9.09
CA ILE A 53 1.09 10.01 9.79
C ILE A 53 1.11 8.76 8.91
N THR A 54 0.75 8.91 7.64
CA THR A 54 0.73 7.81 6.67
C THR A 54 2.12 7.21 6.47
N LYS A 55 3.18 8.03 6.44
CA LYS A 55 4.55 7.53 6.43
C LYS A 55 4.84 6.63 7.63
N ALA A 56 4.52 7.08 8.85
CA ALA A 56 4.72 6.29 10.07
C ALA A 56 3.90 4.99 10.07
N VAL A 57 2.66 5.02 9.57
CA VAL A 57 1.82 3.82 9.40
C VAL A 57 2.48 2.83 8.45
N LYS A 58 2.97 3.28 7.29
CA LYS A 58 3.64 2.42 6.30
C LYS A 58 4.91 1.79 6.88
N ASP A 59 5.67 2.53 7.68
CA ASP A 59 6.85 2.01 8.36
C ASP A 59 6.47 0.93 9.39
N GLY A 60 5.43 1.16 10.19
CA GLY A 60 4.89 0.16 11.12
C GLY A 60 4.39 -1.12 10.43
N VAL A 61 3.72 -0.98 9.28
CA VAL A 61 3.28 -2.12 8.47
C VAL A 61 4.47 -2.98 8.03
N ARG A 62 5.56 -2.35 7.55
CA ARG A 62 6.78 -3.07 7.16
C ARG A 62 7.42 -3.78 8.36
N MET A 63 7.52 -3.11 9.50
CA MET A 63 8.06 -3.69 10.73
C MET A 63 7.26 -4.92 11.20
N ALA A 64 5.96 -4.97 10.90
CA ALA A 64 5.09 -6.10 11.23
C ALA A 64 5.06 -7.20 10.14
N GLY A 65 5.89 -7.10 9.09
CA GLY A 65 5.96 -8.08 8.01
C GLY A 65 4.84 -7.97 6.98
N GLY A 66 4.29 -6.77 6.78
CA GLY A 66 3.34 -6.45 5.73
C GLY A 66 3.90 -5.50 4.69
N THR A 67 3.28 -5.48 3.51
CA THR A 67 3.64 -4.61 2.39
C THR A 67 2.61 -3.50 2.23
N PRO A 68 2.93 -2.24 2.58
CA PRO A 68 1.97 -1.15 2.55
C PRO A 68 1.77 -0.58 1.14
N ILE A 69 0.53 -0.37 0.74
CA ILE A 69 0.13 0.28 -0.51
C ILE A 69 -0.75 1.48 -0.16
N GLU A 70 -0.23 2.68 -0.36
CA GLU A 70 -0.96 3.92 -0.12
C GLU A 70 -1.82 4.31 -1.32
N PHE A 71 -3.06 4.73 -1.08
CA PHE A 71 -3.91 5.31 -2.11
C PHE A 71 -4.81 6.41 -1.54
N PRO A 72 -5.20 7.40 -2.37
CA PRO A 72 -5.93 8.56 -1.88
C PRO A 72 -7.42 8.29 -1.67
N ALA A 73 -8.04 9.09 -0.82
CA ALA A 73 -9.48 9.31 -0.74
C ALA A 73 -9.80 10.81 -0.64
N ILE A 74 -11.00 11.22 -1.05
CA ILE A 74 -11.44 12.61 -0.88
C ILE A 74 -11.90 12.87 0.55
N GLY A 75 -11.82 14.14 0.98
CA GLY A 75 -12.47 14.64 2.18
C GLY A 75 -12.85 16.10 1.96
N VAL A 76 -14.04 16.50 2.40
CA VAL A 76 -14.58 17.87 2.31
C VAL A 76 -15.06 18.37 3.67
#